data_AF-A0A6I2GQN6-F1
#
_entry.id   AF-A0A6I2GQN6-F1
#
_cell.length_a   1.000
_cell.length_b   1.000
_cell.length_c   1.000
_cell.angle_alpha   90.00
_cell.angle_beta   90.00
_cell.angle_gamma   90.00
#
_symmetry.space_group_name_H-M   'P 1'
#
loop_
_entity.id
_entity.type
_entity.pdbx_description
1 polymer ?
#
loop_
_entity_poly.entity_id
_entity_poly.type
_entity_poly.pdbx_seq_one_letter_code
_entity_poly.pdbx_strand_id
1 'polypeptide(L)'
;MIDTLYSWLTGDLSRSARIWTALAPAILASAYFIVGLLAFSVRCLFKGIPEDKETVSRGATVLVGFFLRHYFFWVIRPVWSLILRSGIPANAITMLATLLSAASGVAVAAGRFALGGWLFLGAGILDVMDGRIARVRKTASPAGAALDSVLDRYADSAILIGLGWYYRDTWVLLPVLAAFMGTSLVPYVRARGEGLGIPLRGGAMQRLERVLFLGGGVALAPILEALAFPNNPRPMHWLAVVGLSVVAVGSNITAMTRLRDLIRALAPPPKARRRSSGALLTLSVVAAALATAVDNGAMTALVELAKFNVTFATALGCVVGAVVNYTFNRVITFRSEGAVAPQLARYALVSTVSMLLNAGGVALLVLHPQLHYQLAWWLARAAVYLAWNFPLQRDYVFGDSSEGDDDPLLPRPHAA
;
A
#
# COMPACT_ATOMS: atom_id res chain seq x y z
N MET A 1 -16.62 18.65 39.15
CA MET A 1 -15.18 18.36 38.95
C MET A 1 -14.91 16.87 38.81
N ILE A 2 -15.40 16.02 39.73
CA ILE A 2 -15.25 14.56 39.65
C ILE A 2 -15.97 13.97 38.44
N ASP A 3 -17.22 14.37 38.16
CA ASP A 3 -17.96 13.88 36.97
C ASP A 3 -17.32 14.33 35.66
N THR A 4 -16.75 15.54 35.65
CA THR A 4 -16.02 16.10 34.51
C THR A 4 -14.70 15.35 34.26
N LEU A 5 -14.00 14.96 35.32
CA LEU A 5 -12.80 14.15 35.23
C LEU A 5 -13.13 12.71 34.82
N TYR A 6 -14.18 12.13 35.38
CA TYR A 6 -14.66 10.79 35.04
C TYR A 6 -15.07 10.70 33.57
N SER A 7 -15.93 11.61 33.10
CA SER A 7 -16.34 11.70 31.68
C SER A 7 -15.15 11.90 30.74
N TRP A 8 -14.18 12.74 31.12
CA TRP A 8 -12.96 12.93 30.34
C TRP A 8 -12.09 11.67 30.31
N LEU A 9 -11.99 10.93 31.42
CA LEU A 9 -11.24 9.67 31.52
C LEU A 9 -11.91 8.53 30.75
N THR A 10 -13.25 8.45 30.78
CA THR A 10 -14.04 7.38 30.13
C THR A 10 -14.43 7.69 28.69
N GLY A 11 -13.99 8.84 28.15
CA GLY A 11 -14.25 9.24 26.77
C GLY A 11 -15.67 9.75 26.50
N ASP A 12 -16.47 9.96 27.55
CA ASP A 12 -17.82 10.53 27.44
C ASP A 12 -17.76 12.05 27.26
N LEU A 13 -17.30 12.45 26.08
CA LEU A 13 -17.08 13.85 25.73
C LEU A 13 -18.33 14.45 25.07
N SER A 14 -18.60 15.74 25.34
CA SER A 14 -19.62 16.49 24.62
C SER A 14 -19.33 16.55 23.12
N ARG A 15 -20.37 16.77 22.30
CA ARG A 15 -20.25 16.88 20.84
C ARG A 15 -19.16 17.88 20.42
N SER A 16 -19.15 19.07 21.05
CA SER A 16 -18.15 20.09 20.78
C SER A 16 -16.74 19.64 21.18
N ALA A 17 -16.58 18.99 22.33
CA ALA A 17 -15.29 18.47 22.77
C ALA A 17 -14.74 17.39 21.84
N ARG A 18 -15.57 16.46 21.34
CA ARG A 18 -15.17 15.45 20.35
C ARG A 18 -14.63 16.09 19.08
N ILE A 19 -15.32 17.11 18.55
CA ILE A 19 -14.89 17.83 17.35
C ILE A 19 -13.58 18.58 17.60
N TRP A 20 -13.52 19.42 18.65
CA TRP A 20 -12.37 20.30 18.86
C TRP A 20 -11.11 19.56 19.30
N THR A 21 -11.23 18.48 20.08
CA THR A 21 -10.05 17.67 20.45
C THR A 21 -9.44 16.93 19.25
N ALA A 22 -10.25 16.58 18.25
CA ALA A 22 -9.77 16.01 16.99
C ALA A 22 -9.25 17.10 16.02
N LEU A 23 -10.03 18.17 15.85
CA LEU A 23 -9.82 19.18 14.81
C LEU A 23 -8.79 20.25 15.17
N ALA A 24 -8.71 20.69 16.44
CA ALA A 24 -7.77 21.77 16.81
C ALA A 24 -6.31 21.39 16.56
N PRO A 25 -5.82 20.19 16.96
CA PRO A 25 -4.46 19.80 16.62
C PRO A 25 -4.25 19.64 15.11
N ALA A 26 -5.26 19.18 14.36
CA ALA A 26 -5.21 19.08 12.90
C ALA A 26 -5.05 20.45 12.25
N ILE A 27 -5.83 21.45 12.68
CA ILE A 27 -5.76 22.82 12.18
C ILE A 27 -4.40 23.43 12.50
N LEU A 28 -3.92 23.29 13.75
CA LEU A 28 -2.62 23.82 14.15
C LEU A 28 -1.48 23.20 13.37
N ALA A 29 -1.47 21.86 13.21
CA ALA A 29 -0.49 21.17 12.40
C ALA A 29 -0.57 21.62 10.93
N SER A 30 -1.77 21.64 10.35
CA SER A 30 -1.98 22.05 8.95
C SER A 30 -1.53 23.49 8.73
N ALA A 31 -1.86 24.42 9.62
CA ALA A 31 -1.41 25.79 9.56
C ALA A 31 0.12 25.89 9.62
N TYR A 32 0.76 25.16 10.54
CA TYR A 32 2.22 25.10 10.66
C TYR A 32 2.88 24.60 9.37
N PHE A 33 2.39 23.48 8.82
CA PHE A 33 2.91 22.94 7.58
C PHE A 33 2.62 23.89 6.40
N ILE A 34 1.41 24.41 6.22
CA ILE A 34 1.09 25.33 5.10
C ILE A 34 1.94 26.60 5.16
N VAL A 35 2.05 27.25 6.32
CA VAL A 35 2.91 28.43 6.50
C VAL A 35 4.38 28.08 6.23
N GLY A 36 4.84 26.93 6.74
CA GLY A 36 6.17 26.41 6.45
C GLY A 36 6.40 26.16 4.96
N LEU A 37 5.39 25.67 4.23
CA LEU A 37 5.47 25.37 2.80
C LEU A 37 5.58 26.64 1.98
N LEU A 38 4.82 27.68 2.34
CA LEU A 38 4.94 29.01 1.74
C LEU A 38 6.35 29.57 1.98
N ALA A 39 6.84 29.53 3.22
CA ALA A 39 8.19 30.01 3.56
C ALA A 39 9.29 29.20 2.85
N PHE A 40 9.14 27.88 2.74
CA PHE A 40 10.07 27.00 2.04
C PHE A 40 10.07 27.28 0.54
N SER A 41 8.90 27.49 -0.07
CA SER A 41 8.76 27.81 -1.49
C SER A 41 9.43 29.14 -1.81
N VAL A 42 9.18 30.18 -1.00
CA VAL A 42 9.86 31.48 -1.09
C VAL A 42 11.38 31.31 -0.97
N ARG A 43 11.85 30.55 0.02
CA ARG A 43 13.28 30.25 0.16
C ARG A 43 13.85 29.56 -1.09
N CYS A 44 13.14 28.58 -1.65
CA CYS A 44 13.60 27.84 -2.82
C CYS A 44 13.77 28.73 -4.04
N LEU A 45 12.92 29.76 -4.19
CA LEU A 45 13.07 30.77 -5.25
C LEU A 45 14.40 31.53 -5.16
N PHE A 46 14.88 31.81 -3.94
CA PHE A 46 16.10 32.61 -3.74
C PHE A 46 17.38 31.79 -3.53
N LYS A 47 17.28 30.60 -2.93
CA LYS A 47 18.44 29.82 -2.45
C LYS A 47 18.46 28.36 -2.92
N GLY A 48 17.51 27.97 -3.78
CA GLY A 48 17.34 26.57 -4.20
C GLY A 48 16.86 25.65 -3.08
N ILE A 49 16.66 24.38 -3.44
CA ILE A 49 16.20 23.34 -2.51
C ILE A 49 17.35 22.98 -1.56
N PRO A 50 17.17 23.04 -0.23
CA PRO A 50 18.21 22.64 0.71
C PRO A 50 18.47 21.15 0.58
N GLU A 51 19.68 20.78 0.19
CA GLU A 51 20.09 19.38 0.14
C GLU A 51 20.64 18.93 1.50
N ASP A 52 20.13 17.80 1.98
CA ASP A 52 20.68 17.12 3.14
C ASP A 52 21.10 15.70 2.73
N LYS A 53 22.32 15.31 3.11
CA LYS A 53 22.94 14.03 2.76
C LYS A 53 22.07 12.83 3.15
N GLU A 54 21.31 12.95 4.24
CA GLU A 54 20.35 11.93 4.67
C GLU A 54 19.11 11.85 3.75
N THR A 55 18.64 13.00 3.28
CA THR A 55 17.42 13.07 2.45
C THR A 55 17.68 12.54 1.05
N VAL A 56 18.89 12.81 0.53
CA VAL A 56 19.40 12.34 -0.76
C VAL A 56 19.64 10.82 -0.77
N SER A 57 20.15 10.24 0.33
CA SER A 57 20.50 8.81 0.38
C SER A 57 19.30 7.84 0.50
N ARG A 58 18.11 8.31 0.90
CA ARG A 58 16.95 7.44 1.18
C ARG A 58 16.12 7.01 -0.04
N GLY A 59 16.41 7.47 -1.27
CA GLY A 59 15.68 7.11 -2.53
C GLY A 59 14.20 7.53 -2.53
N ALA A 60 13.48 7.61 -3.65
CA ALA A 60 12.07 8.09 -3.65
C ALA A 60 11.09 7.05 -3.03
N THR A 61 10.11 7.49 -2.23
CA THR A 61 8.98 6.65 -1.78
C THR A 61 7.75 6.97 -2.63
N VAL A 62 6.80 6.02 -2.72
CA VAL A 62 5.58 6.18 -3.54
C VAL A 62 4.73 7.40 -3.10
N LEU A 63 4.71 7.70 -1.80
CA LEU A 63 3.88 8.76 -1.23
C LEU A 63 4.57 10.13 -1.13
N VAL A 64 5.90 10.20 -1.07
CA VAL A 64 6.62 11.45 -0.78
C VAL A 64 7.70 11.69 -1.83
N GLY A 65 7.40 12.57 -2.78
CA GLY A 65 8.33 13.03 -3.81
C GLY A 65 9.51 13.83 -3.25
N PHE A 66 10.52 14.05 -4.09
CA PHE A 66 11.78 14.73 -3.73
C PHE A 66 11.55 16.07 -3.02
N PHE A 67 10.69 16.93 -3.58
CA PHE A 67 10.38 18.25 -3.03
C PHE A 67 9.75 18.17 -1.64
N LEU A 68 8.70 17.36 -1.49
CA LEU A 68 7.93 17.26 -0.25
C LEU A 68 8.77 16.70 0.90
N ARG A 69 9.73 15.83 0.60
CA ARG A 69 10.66 15.28 1.59
C ARG A 69 11.63 16.32 2.13
N HIS A 70 12.29 17.07 1.25
CA HIS A 70 13.21 18.14 1.66
C HIS A 70 12.47 19.22 2.44
N TYR A 71 11.26 19.54 1.99
CA TYR A 71 10.34 20.40 2.72
C TYR A 71 10.05 19.85 4.13
N PHE A 72 9.66 18.58 4.27
CA PHE A 72 9.35 17.97 5.58
C PHE A 72 10.52 18.06 6.57
N PHE A 73 11.73 17.70 6.13
CA PHE A 73 12.91 17.79 7.00
C PHE A 73 13.32 19.23 7.33
N TRP A 74 13.06 20.16 6.42
CA TRP A 74 13.29 21.58 6.64
C TRP A 74 12.29 22.17 7.62
N VAL A 75 11.00 21.88 7.46
CA VAL A 75 9.94 22.43 8.32
C VAL A 75 10.04 21.88 9.73
N ILE A 76 10.40 20.61 9.91
CA ILE A 76 10.59 20.01 11.24
C ILE A 76 11.92 20.41 11.90
N ARG A 77 12.78 21.16 11.19
CA ARG A 77 14.12 21.55 11.65
C ARG A 77 14.17 22.25 13.00
N PRO A 78 13.29 23.23 13.30
CA PRO A 78 13.31 23.90 14.59
C PRO A 78 13.10 22.91 15.74
N VAL A 79 12.21 21.94 15.57
CA VAL A 79 11.86 20.95 16.60
C VAL A 79 13.07 20.05 16.89
N TRP A 80 13.68 19.43 15.88
CA TRP A 80 14.82 18.55 16.15
C TRP A 80 16.08 19.33 16.57
N SER A 81 16.24 20.58 16.13
CA SER A 81 17.33 21.44 16.60
C SER A 81 17.20 21.76 18.10
N LEU A 82 15.97 21.94 18.60
CA LEU A 82 15.70 22.15 20.02
C LEU A 82 16.07 20.91 20.84
N ILE A 83 15.65 19.72 20.38
CA ILE A 83 16.00 18.46 21.05
C ILE A 83 17.52 18.20 20.99
N LEU A 84 18.18 18.55 19.88
CA LEU A 84 19.63 18.42 19.80
C LEU A 84 20.32 19.29 20.85
N ARG A 85 19.85 20.53 21.05
CA ARG A 85 20.39 21.48 22.03
C ARG A 85 20.10 21.12 23.48
N SER A 86 19.00 20.42 23.76
CA SER A 86 18.62 20.06 25.14
C SER A 86 19.51 18.98 25.76
N GLY A 87 20.38 18.33 24.99
CA GLY A 87 21.25 17.27 25.50
C GLY A 87 20.55 15.92 25.72
N ILE A 88 19.23 15.83 25.55
CA ILE A 88 18.47 14.58 25.75
C ILE A 88 19.03 13.45 24.86
N PRO A 89 19.36 12.27 25.42
CA PRO A 89 19.93 11.16 24.66
C PRO A 89 18.89 10.49 23.75
N ALA A 90 19.34 9.92 22.62
CA ALA A 90 18.45 9.29 21.64
C ALA A 90 17.57 8.20 22.25
N ASN A 91 18.13 7.30 23.07
CA ASN A 91 17.36 6.25 23.74
C ASN A 91 16.23 6.80 24.64
N ALA A 92 16.40 7.97 25.26
CA ALA A 92 15.32 8.57 26.04
C ALA A 92 14.17 9.06 25.15
N ILE A 93 14.46 9.48 23.92
CA ILE A 93 13.46 9.87 22.92
C ILE A 93 12.69 8.62 22.45
N THR A 94 13.39 7.52 22.17
CA THR A 94 12.78 6.22 21.84
C THR A 94 11.85 5.73 22.97
N MET A 95 12.29 5.83 24.23
CA MET A 95 11.48 5.48 25.39
C MET A 95 10.24 6.38 25.52
N LEU A 96 10.39 7.69 25.30
CA LEU A 96 9.27 8.63 25.30
C LEU A 96 8.27 8.30 24.19
N ALA A 97 8.73 8.04 22.96
CA ALA A 97 7.88 7.64 21.84
C ALA A 97 7.08 6.36 22.16
N THR A 98 7.75 5.39 22.78
CA THR A 98 7.12 4.14 23.25
C THR A 98 6.05 4.42 24.31
N LEU A 99 6.35 5.28 25.28
CA LEU A 99 5.40 5.65 26.33
C LEU A 99 4.18 6.37 25.76
N LEU A 100 4.36 7.29 24.80
CA LEU A 100 3.26 7.95 24.11
C LEU A 100 2.40 6.96 23.32
N SER A 101 3.01 5.96 22.68
CA SER A 101 2.27 4.90 21.99
C SER A 101 1.50 3.98 22.95
N ALA A 102 2.09 3.66 24.11
CA ALA A 102 1.38 2.95 25.18
C ALA A 102 0.18 3.76 25.69
N ALA A 103 0.38 5.05 25.97
CA ALA A 103 -0.67 5.97 26.36
C ALA A 103 -1.75 6.12 25.29
N SER A 104 -1.37 6.05 24.01
CA SER A 104 -2.32 6.01 22.89
C SER A 104 -3.24 4.78 22.97
N GLY A 105 -2.67 3.60 23.16
CA GLY A 105 -3.44 2.36 23.34
C GLY A 105 -4.44 2.46 24.48
N VAL A 106 -4.00 2.95 25.65
CA VAL A 106 -4.88 3.16 26.81
C VAL A 106 -5.98 4.18 26.51
N ALA A 107 -5.64 5.30 25.86
CA ALA A 107 -6.61 6.32 25.48
C ALA A 107 -7.68 5.75 24.53
N VAL A 108 -7.29 4.99 23.51
CA VAL A 108 -8.24 4.36 22.59
C VAL A 108 -9.10 3.31 23.30
N ALA A 109 -8.52 2.49 24.18
CA ALA A 109 -9.25 1.52 24.99
C ALA A 109 -10.35 2.18 25.84
N ALA A 110 -10.07 3.40 26.33
CA ALA A 110 -11.00 4.23 27.08
C ALA A 110 -11.96 5.05 26.20
N GLY A 111 -11.99 4.84 24.88
CA GLY A 111 -12.87 5.56 23.95
C GLY A 111 -12.38 6.96 23.56
N ARG A 112 -11.14 7.33 23.89
CA ARG A 112 -10.56 8.65 23.63
C ARG A 112 -9.77 8.67 22.32
N PHE A 113 -10.47 8.41 21.22
CA PHE A 113 -9.87 8.24 19.90
C PHE A 113 -9.01 9.43 19.45
N ALA A 114 -9.50 10.67 19.60
CA ALA A 114 -8.72 11.86 19.23
C ALA A 114 -7.37 11.91 19.96
N LEU A 115 -7.38 11.78 21.29
CA LEU A 115 -6.16 11.77 22.09
C LEU A 115 -5.26 10.60 21.70
N GLY A 116 -5.82 9.41 21.57
CA GLY A 116 -5.07 8.22 21.18
C GLY A 116 -4.37 8.39 19.83
N GLY A 117 -5.09 8.85 18.80
CA GLY A 117 -4.52 9.07 17.47
C GLY A 117 -3.41 10.12 17.47
N TRP A 118 -3.62 11.25 18.15
CA TRP A 118 -2.59 12.32 18.24
C TRP A 118 -1.35 11.90 19.02
N LEU A 119 -1.51 11.13 20.10
CA LEU A 119 -0.38 10.54 20.84
C LEU A 119 0.42 9.58 19.95
N PHE A 120 -0.25 8.75 19.16
CA PHE A 120 0.40 7.81 18.24
C PHE A 120 1.14 8.51 17.09
N LEU A 121 0.53 9.53 16.48
CA LEU A 121 1.18 10.36 15.47
C LEU A 121 2.40 11.11 16.06
N GLY A 122 2.26 11.65 17.27
CA GLY A 122 3.36 12.30 17.99
C GLY A 122 4.51 11.35 18.30
N ALA A 123 4.20 10.11 18.72
CA ALA A 123 5.20 9.07 18.92
C ALA A 123 5.98 8.76 17.62
N GLY A 124 5.28 8.61 16.49
CA GLY A 124 5.92 8.39 15.19
C GLY A 124 6.83 9.55 14.73
N ILE A 125 6.54 10.79 15.14
CA ILE A 125 7.43 11.93 14.88
C ILE A 125 8.70 11.82 15.72
N LEU A 126 8.58 11.56 17.03
CA LEU A 126 9.74 11.44 17.93
C LEU A 126 10.68 10.31 17.52
N ASP A 127 10.11 9.20 17.09
CA ASP A 127 10.83 8.05 16.57
C ASP A 127 11.69 8.40 15.35
N VAL A 128 11.15 9.11 14.35
CA VAL A 128 11.95 9.56 13.19
C VAL A 128 13.12 10.46 13.64
N MET A 129 12.97 11.17 14.77
CA MET A 129 13.97 12.09 15.29
C MET A 129 15.10 11.40 16.06
N ASP A 130 14.84 10.29 16.76
CA ASP A 130 15.84 9.66 17.63
C ASP A 130 17.05 9.13 16.85
N GLY A 131 16.82 8.48 15.71
CA GLY A 131 17.87 7.92 14.88
C GLY A 131 18.68 9.04 14.24
N ARG A 132 18.03 10.15 13.89
CA ARG A 132 18.72 11.33 13.37
C ARG A 132 19.61 11.95 14.44
N ILE A 133 19.12 12.09 15.66
CA ILE A 133 19.89 12.63 16.79
C ILE A 133 21.08 11.72 17.11
N ALA A 134 20.88 10.39 17.13
CA ALA A 134 21.96 9.44 17.35
C ALA A 134 23.07 9.54 16.29
N ARG A 135 22.70 9.71 15.01
CA ARG A 135 23.67 9.88 13.91
C ARG A 135 24.41 11.20 14.00
N VAL A 136 23.70 12.31 14.23
CA VAL A 136 24.30 13.65 14.34
C VAL A 136 25.27 13.73 15.53
N ARG A 137 24.91 13.11 16.66
CA ARG A 137 25.77 13.05 17.85
C ARG A 137 26.87 11.98 17.77
N LYS A 138 26.92 11.18 16.70
CA LYS A 138 27.83 10.04 16.54
C LYS A 138 27.72 9.01 17.69
N THR A 139 26.51 8.85 18.24
CA THR A 139 26.20 7.88 19.31
C THR A 139 25.36 6.70 18.81
N ALA A 140 25.22 6.53 17.48
CA ALA A 140 24.54 5.39 16.89
C ALA A 140 25.29 4.09 17.24
N SER A 141 24.57 3.09 17.74
CA SER A 141 25.15 1.80 18.17
C SER A 141 24.23 0.63 17.81
N PRO A 142 24.78 -0.60 17.68
CA PRO A 142 23.96 -1.80 17.45
C PRO A 142 22.94 -2.04 18.56
N ALA A 143 23.30 -1.77 19.82
CA ALA A 143 22.39 -1.89 20.96
C ALA A 143 21.22 -0.90 20.86
N GLY A 144 21.49 0.35 20.45
CA GLY A 144 20.44 1.35 20.22
C GLY A 144 19.51 0.96 19.07
N ALA A 145 20.05 0.45 17.96
CA ALA A 145 19.25 -0.02 16.83
C ALA A 145 18.36 -1.23 17.19
N ALA A 146 18.86 -2.13 18.05
CA ALA A 146 18.07 -3.25 18.57
C ALA A 146 16.95 -2.77 19.50
N LEU A 147 17.24 -1.81 20.40
CA LEU A 147 16.25 -1.21 21.28
C LEU A 147 15.12 -0.56 20.47
N ASP A 148 15.46 0.30 19.52
CA ASP A 148 14.54 0.98 18.59
C ASP A 148 13.63 -0.02 17.86
N SER A 149 14.23 -1.00 17.18
CA SER A 149 13.50 -2.01 16.42
C SER A 149 12.55 -2.88 17.26
N VAL A 150 12.89 -3.14 18.53
CA VAL A 150 12.04 -3.92 19.44
C VAL A 150 10.91 -3.05 20.00
N LEU A 151 11.23 -1.85 20.48
CA LEU A 151 10.25 -0.94 21.06
C LEU A 151 9.22 -0.46 20.04
N ASP A 152 9.61 -0.30 18.77
CA ASP A 152 8.70 -0.07 17.65
C ASP A 152 7.54 -1.05 17.58
N ARG A 153 7.82 -2.33 17.87
CA ARG A 153 6.81 -3.39 17.80
C ARG A 153 5.84 -3.27 18.97
N TYR A 154 6.34 -2.90 20.15
CA TYR A 154 5.48 -2.59 21.30
C TYR A 154 4.64 -1.33 21.05
N ALA A 155 5.24 -0.30 20.47
CA ALA A 155 4.58 0.96 20.12
C ALA A 155 3.44 0.75 19.11
N ASP A 156 3.72 0.10 17.98
CA ASP A 156 2.72 -0.24 16.96
C ASP A 156 1.62 -1.16 17.53
N SER A 157 1.98 -2.09 18.42
CA SER A 157 1.04 -3.02 19.06
C SER A 157 0.11 -2.33 20.06
N ALA A 158 0.58 -1.31 20.78
CA ALA A 158 -0.19 -0.69 21.86
C ALA A 158 -1.52 -0.10 21.38
N ILE A 159 -1.50 0.67 20.29
CA ILE A 159 -2.73 1.24 19.71
C ILE A 159 -3.68 0.15 19.19
N LEU A 160 -3.15 -0.93 18.61
CA LEU A 160 -3.95 -2.06 18.12
C LEU A 160 -4.58 -2.83 19.28
N ILE A 161 -3.87 -3.02 20.39
CA ILE A 161 -4.43 -3.61 21.62
C ILE A 161 -5.56 -2.72 22.16
N GLY A 162 -5.38 -1.40 22.16
CA GLY A 162 -6.41 -0.44 22.57
C GLY A 162 -7.67 -0.52 21.69
N LEU A 163 -7.49 -0.58 20.37
CA LEU A 163 -8.58 -0.78 19.41
C LEU A 163 -9.26 -2.14 19.62
N GLY A 164 -8.49 -3.20 19.83
CA GLY A 164 -8.99 -4.55 20.09
C GLY A 164 -9.84 -4.59 21.36
N TRP A 165 -9.40 -3.92 22.42
CA TRP A 165 -10.18 -3.77 23.64
C TRP A 165 -11.49 -3.02 23.39
N TYR A 166 -11.44 -1.89 22.70
CA TYR A 166 -12.63 -1.08 22.41
C TYR A 166 -13.66 -1.83 21.54
N TYR A 167 -13.18 -2.57 20.52
CA TYR A 167 -14.01 -3.26 19.53
C TYR A 167 -14.25 -4.75 19.78
N ARG A 168 -13.86 -5.28 20.95
CA ARG A 168 -13.87 -6.72 21.26
C ARG A 168 -15.19 -7.44 21.02
N ASP A 169 -16.31 -6.75 21.18
CA ASP A 169 -17.67 -7.31 21.04
C ASP A 169 -18.27 -7.06 19.65
N THR A 170 -17.44 -6.71 18.65
CA THR A 170 -17.86 -6.35 17.30
C THR A 170 -17.04 -7.07 16.23
N TRP A 171 -17.54 -7.08 14.98
CA TRP A 171 -16.81 -7.64 13.84
C TRP A 171 -15.45 -6.96 13.57
N VAL A 172 -15.25 -5.73 14.08
CA VAL A 172 -14.01 -4.95 13.91
C VAL A 172 -12.83 -5.60 14.66
N LEU A 173 -13.07 -6.50 15.61
CA LEU A 173 -12.00 -7.28 16.23
C LEU A 173 -11.17 -8.07 15.19
N LEU A 174 -11.82 -8.62 14.14
CA LEU A 174 -11.12 -9.37 13.10
C LEU A 174 -10.09 -8.52 12.34
N PRO A 175 -10.41 -7.33 11.78
CA PRO A 175 -9.41 -6.47 11.17
C PRO A 175 -8.36 -5.95 12.18
N VAL A 176 -8.68 -5.80 13.47
CA VAL A 176 -7.65 -5.51 14.50
C VAL A 176 -6.62 -6.63 14.57
N LEU A 177 -7.07 -7.88 14.71
CA LEU A 177 -6.18 -9.05 14.79
C LEU A 177 -5.37 -9.22 13.51
N ALA A 178 -5.98 -9.00 12.34
CA ALA A 178 -5.28 -9.01 11.06
C ALA A 178 -4.21 -7.90 10.97
N ALA A 179 -4.51 -6.68 11.42
CA ALA A 179 -3.53 -5.59 11.49
C ALA A 179 -2.39 -5.90 12.45
N PHE A 180 -2.67 -6.50 13.61
CA PHE A 180 -1.66 -6.91 14.58
C PHE A 180 -0.70 -7.95 13.99
N MET A 181 -1.24 -8.96 13.33
CA MET A 181 -0.46 -9.98 12.62
C MET A 181 0.40 -9.37 11.52
N GLY A 182 -0.20 -8.60 10.60
CA GLY A 182 0.50 -8.00 9.47
C GLY A 182 1.60 -7.04 9.92
N THR A 183 1.31 -6.16 10.88
CA THR A 183 2.28 -5.18 11.42
C THR A 183 3.46 -5.86 12.11
N SER A 184 3.25 -7.03 12.73
CA SER A 184 4.31 -7.84 13.34
C SER A 184 5.15 -8.60 12.31
N LEU A 185 4.51 -9.13 11.25
CA LEU A 185 5.17 -9.95 10.23
C LEU A 185 6.03 -9.13 9.27
N VAL A 186 5.61 -7.92 8.89
CA VAL A 186 6.38 -7.04 7.97
C VAL A 186 7.83 -6.81 8.43
N PRO A 187 8.12 -6.38 9.67
CA PRO A 187 9.49 -6.24 10.17
C PRO A 187 10.15 -7.60 10.47
N TYR A 188 9.39 -8.61 10.91
CA TYR A 188 9.94 -9.94 11.19
C TYR A 188 10.52 -10.61 9.94
N VAL A 189 9.77 -10.64 8.84
CA VAL A 189 10.24 -11.22 7.57
C VAL A 189 11.47 -10.47 7.06
N ARG A 190 11.48 -9.13 7.20
CA ARG A 190 12.67 -8.32 6.88
C ARG A 190 13.88 -8.71 7.72
N ALA A 191 13.74 -8.76 9.04
CA ALA A 191 14.81 -9.15 9.95
C ALA A 191 15.30 -10.59 9.68
N ARG A 192 14.39 -11.51 9.33
CA ARG A 192 14.75 -12.88 8.94
C ARG A 192 15.52 -12.92 7.63
N GLY A 193 15.14 -12.11 6.64
CA GLY A 193 15.88 -11.95 5.40
C GLY A 193 17.28 -11.40 5.64
N GLU A 194 17.40 -10.31 6.41
CA GLU A 194 18.68 -9.70 6.77
C GLU A 194 19.59 -10.69 7.54
N GLY A 195 19.04 -11.49 8.45
CA GLY A 195 19.76 -12.57 9.14
C GLY A 195 20.21 -13.73 8.25
N LEU A 196 19.65 -13.86 7.04
CA LEU A 196 20.06 -14.80 6.00
C LEU A 196 20.90 -14.13 4.90
N GLY A 197 21.30 -12.86 5.10
CA GLY A 197 22.08 -12.10 4.11
C GLY A 197 21.27 -11.58 2.92
N ILE A 198 19.93 -11.64 2.95
CA ILE A 198 19.04 -11.23 1.86
C ILE A 198 18.35 -9.90 2.22
N PRO A 199 18.72 -8.77 1.59
CA PRO A 199 18.12 -7.47 1.89
C PRO A 199 16.70 -7.35 1.31
N LEU A 200 15.69 -7.23 2.17
CA LEU A 200 14.29 -7.08 1.77
C LEU A 200 13.81 -5.62 1.96
N ARG A 201 13.85 -4.82 0.88
CA ARG A 201 13.51 -3.39 0.91
C ARG A 201 12.13 -3.05 0.31
N GLY A 202 11.44 -4.01 -0.30
CA GLY A 202 10.14 -3.82 -0.94
C GLY A 202 8.96 -3.72 0.04
N GLY A 203 7.78 -3.40 -0.50
CA GLY A 203 6.50 -3.37 0.23
C GLY A 203 5.82 -2.00 0.22
N ALA A 204 4.51 -1.98 -0.04
CA ALA A 204 3.71 -0.76 -0.11
C ALA A 204 3.35 -0.20 1.28
N MET A 205 3.15 -1.07 2.28
CA MET A 205 2.77 -0.67 3.63
C MET A 205 3.99 -0.70 4.56
N GLN A 206 4.76 0.39 4.59
CA GLN A 206 5.84 0.58 5.56
C GLN A 206 5.33 1.26 6.82
N ARG A 207 6.23 1.56 7.75
CA ARG A 207 5.86 2.09 9.06
C ARG A 207 5.24 3.48 8.98
N LEU A 208 5.78 4.35 8.12
CA LEU A 208 5.22 5.68 7.89
C LEU A 208 3.76 5.60 7.44
N GLU A 209 3.47 4.74 6.47
CA GLU A 209 2.11 4.55 5.96
C GLU A 209 1.16 4.04 7.05
N ARG A 210 1.61 3.07 7.87
CA ARG A 210 0.80 2.59 8.99
C ARG A 210 0.49 3.69 10.01
N VAL A 211 1.51 4.46 10.39
CA VAL A 211 1.34 5.57 11.35
C VAL A 211 0.37 6.61 10.81
N LEU A 212 0.45 6.97 9.52
CA LEU A 212 -0.44 7.95 8.91
C LEU A 212 -1.88 7.44 8.77
N PHE A 213 -2.08 6.26 8.20
CA PHE A 213 -3.44 5.72 7.98
C PHE A 213 -4.13 5.37 9.30
N LEU A 214 -3.45 4.70 10.22
CA LEU A 214 -4.01 4.32 11.51
C LEU A 214 -4.13 5.53 12.44
N GLY A 215 -3.03 6.27 12.63
CA GLY A 215 -2.99 7.42 13.52
C GLY A 215 -3.92 8.54 13.08
N GLY A 216 -3.89 8.92 11.80
CA GLY A 216 -4.80 9.92 11.25
C GLY A 216 -6.26 9.47 11.27
N GLY A 217 -6.52 8.21 10.92
CA GLY A 217 -7.86 7.63 10.97
C GLY A 217 -8.47 7.66 12.37
N VAL A 218 -7.67 7.29 13.39
CA VAL A 218 -8.06 7.30 14.81
C VAL A 218 -8.18 8.73 15.34
N ALA A 219 -7.23 9.62 15.03
CA ALA A 219 -7.20 11.00 15.54
C ALA A 219 -8.42 11.82 15.10
N LEU A 220 -8.85 11.62 13.85
CA LEU A 220 -9.91 12.41 13.22
C LEU A 220 -11.29 11.74 13.29
N ALA A 221 -11.37 10.46 13.69
CA ALA A 221 -12.63 9.71 13.72
C ALA A 221 -13.77 10.42 14.46
N PRO A 222 -13.54 10.99 15.66
CA PRO A 222 -14.61 11.61 16.45
C PRO A 222 -15.36 12.74 15.74
N ILE A 223 -14.78 13.37 14.72
CA ILE A 223 -15.45 14.42 13.94
C ILE A 223 -16.69 13.88 13.25
N LEU A 224 -16.58 12.74 12.54
CA LEU A 224 -17.69 12.18 11.77
C LEU A 224 -18.82 11.70 12.68
N GLU A 225 -18.49 11.06 13.80
CA GLU A 225 -19.53 10.56 14.71
C GLU A 225 -20.16 11.67 15.53
N ALA A 226 -19.42 12.73 15.88
CA ALA A 226 -20.02 13.90 16.52
C ALA A 226 -21.06 14.56 15.60
N LEU A 227 -20.95 14.41 14.28
CA LEU A 227 -21.94 14.89 13.33
C LEU A 227 -23.09 13.89 13.12
N ALA A 228 -22.78 12.60 12.96
CA ALA A 228 -23.77 11.58 12.60
C ALA A 228 -24.50 10.94 13.80
N PHE A 229 -23.82 10.78 14.94
CA PHE A 229 -24.28 10.03 16.12
C PHE A 229 -23.99 10.77 17.43
N PRO A 230 -24.53 11.99 17.64
CA PRO A 230 -24.12 12.88 18.73
C PRO A 230 -24.41 12.33 20.13
N ASN A 231 -25.43 11.47 20.28
CA ASN A 231 -25.88 10.96 21.58
C ASN A 231 -25.33 9.56 21.91
N ASN A 232 -24.53 8.96 21.04
CA ASN A 232 -23.96 7.65 21.30
C ASN A 232 -22.69 7.80 22.16
N PRO A 233 -22.63 7.22 23.38
CA PRO A 233 -21.45 7.28 24.23
C PRO A 233 -20.30 6.39 23.73
N ARG A 234 -20.59 5.37 22.93
CA ARG A 234 -19.60 4.46 22.33
C ARG A 234 -19.90 4.20 20.85
N PRO A 235 -19.73 5.22 19.99
CA PRO A 235 -20.02 5.09 18.57
C PRO A 235 -19.01 4.17 17.87
N MET A 236 -19.42 3.59 16.76
CA MET A 236 -18.48 2.96 15.84
C MET A 236 -17.64 4.05 15.18
N HIS A 237 -16.32 4.02 15.39
CA HIS A 237 -15.43 5.04 14.82
C HIS A 237 -15.05 4.71 13.38
N TRP A 238 -15.95 4.96 12.43
CA TRP A 238 -15.82 4.51 11.04
C TRP A 238 -14.52 4.93 10.35
N LEU A 239 -14.02 6.14 10.59
CA LEU A 239 -12.75 6.58 10.00
C LEU A 239 -11.56 5.77 10.55
N ALA A 240 -11.57 5.45 11.84
CA ALA A 240 -10.59 4.56 12.45
C ALA A 240 -10.70 3.14 11.90
N VAL A 241 -11.92 2.64 11.67
CA VAL A 241 -12.17 1.32 11.07
C VAL A 241 -11.63 1.25 9.64
N VAL A 242 -11.82 2.30 8.83
CA VAL A 242 -11.27 2.39 7.47
C VAL A 242 -9.73 2.40 7.52
N GLY A 243 -9.13 3.27 8.34
CA GLY A 243 -7.68 3.34 8.50
C GLY A 243 -7.08 2.00 8.97
N LEU A 244 -7.71 1.36 9.96
CA LEU A 244 -7.36 0.04 10.45
C LEU A 244 -7.44 -1.02 9.35
N SER A 245 -8.52 -1.03 8.57
CA SER A 245 -8.73 -2.03 7.50
C SER A 245 -7.68 -1.89 6.39
N VAL A 246 -7.33 -0.65 6.02
CA VAL A 246 -6.23 -0.36 5.08
C VAL A 246 -4.90 -0.90 5.62
N VAL A 247 -4.60 -0.66 6.90
CA VAL A 247 -3.39 -1.18 7.54
C VAL A 247 -3.40 -2.70 7.64
N ALA A 248 -4.54 -3.31 7.96
CA ALA A 248 -4.71 -4.76 8.05
C ALA A 248 -4.41 -5.44 6.71
N VAL A 249 -5.06 -4.99 5.64
CA VAL A 249 -4.87 -5.56 4.31
C VAL A 249 -3.46 -5.24 3.78
N GLY A 250 -3.04 -3.97 3.83
CA GLY A 250 -1.77 -3.53 3.29
C GLY A 250 -0.56 -4.18 3.97
N SER A 251 -0.60 -4.35 5.29
CA SER A 251 0.51 -4.97 6.04
C SER A 251 0.60 -6.47 5.78
N ASN A 252 -0.52 -7.18 5.67
CA ASN A 252 -0.50 -8.61 5.34
C ASN A 252 -0.06 -8.88 3.91
N ILE A 253 -0.54 -8.08 2.93
CA ILE A 253 -0.03 -8.14 1.56
C ILE A 253 1.48 -7.88 1.54
N THR A 254 1.94 -6.85 2.26
CA THR A 254 3.36 -6.53 2.34
C THR A 254 4.18 -7.65 2.97
N ALA A 255 3.71 -8.26 4.06
CA ALA A 255 4.36 -9.40 4.69
C ALA A 255 4.47 -10.60 3.74
N MET A 256 3.39 -10.92 3.01
CA MET A 256 3.36 -12.03 2.06
C MET A 256 4.25 -11.78 0.84
N THR A 257 4.27 -10.55 0.32
CA THR A 257 5.19 -10.19 -0.78
C THR A 257 6.64 -10.35 -0.35
N ARG A 258 7.03 -9.84 0.84
CA ARG A 258 8.38 -10.03 1.38
C ARG A 258 8.72 -11.49 1.61
N LEU A 259 7.77 -12.29 2.11
CA LEU A 259 7.99 -13.72 2.34
C LEU A 259 8.22 -14.45 1.01
N ARG A 260 7.39 -14.16 0.00
CA ARG A 260 7.55 -14.71 -1.35
C ARG A 260 8.91 -14.33 -1.93
N ASP A 261 9.32 -13.08 -1.80
CA ASP A 261 10.59 -12.59 -2.33
C ASP A 261 11.78 -13.23 -1.60
N LEU A 262 11.68 -13.44 -0.28
CA LEU A 262 12.65 -14.19 0.52
C LEU A 262 12.77 -15.64 0.06
N ILE A 263 11.62 -16.34 -0.07
CA ILE A 263 11.60 -17.75 -0.51
C ILE A 263 12.19 -17.86 -1.92
N ARG A 264 11.85 -16.95 -2.83
CA ARG A 264 12.41 -16.93 -4.20
C ARG A 264 13.92 -16.72 -4.20
N ALA A 265 14.43 -15.84 -3.36
CA ALA A 265 15.86 -15.60 -3.24
C ALA A 265 16.64 -16.80 -2.65
N LEU A 266 15.99 -17.61 -1.81
CA LEU A 266 16.57 -18.83 -1.22
C LEU A 266 16.36 -20.09 -2.09
N ALA A 267 15.30 -20.11 -2.89
CA ALA A 267 14.97 -21.28 -3.71
C ALA A 267 16.03 -21.47 -4.81
N PRO A 268 16.40 -22.72 -5.12
CA PRO A 268 17.21 -22.98 -6.30
C PRO A 268 16.47 -22.45 -7.54
N PRO A 269 17.18 -21.84 -8.51
CA PRO A 269 16.56 -21.31 -9.71
C PRO A 269 15.72 -22.42 -10.34
N PRO A 270 14.44 -22.15 -10.68
CA PRO A 270 13.57 -23.19 -11.21
C PRO A 270 14.21 -23.77 -12.47
N LYS A 271 14.27 -25.11 -12.57
CA LYS A 271 14.65 -25.76 -13.83
C LYS A 271 13.69 -25.25 -14.90
N ALA A 272 14.19 -24.38 -15.80
CA ALA A 272 13.41 -23.77 -16.84
C ALA A 272 12.96 -24.84 -17.85
N ARG A 273 11.86 -25.53 -17.56
CA ARG A 273 11.18 -26.33 -18.57
C ARG A 273 10.37 -25.36 -19.41
N ARG A 274 11.03 -24.75 -20.39
CA ARG A 274 10.41 -23.86 -21.37
C ARG A 274 9.25 -24.64 -22.00
N ARG A 275 8.01 -24.21 -21.75
CA ARG A 275 6.84 -24.86 -22.34
C ARG A 275 6.95 -24.78 -23.86
N SER A 276 6.61 -25.85 -24.56
CA SER A 276 6.59 -25.83 -26.02
C SER A 276 5.62 -24.75 -26.51
N SER A 277 5.90 -24.16 -27.67
CA SER A 277 5.03 -23.14 -28.28
C SER A 277 3.58 -23.61 -28.41
N GLY A 278 3.36 -24.91 -28.67
CA GLY A 278 2.03 -25.52 -28.71
C GLY A 278 1.33 -25.52 -27.34
N ALA A 279 2.03 -25.85 -26.25
CA ALA A 279 1.44 -25.81 -24.91
C ALA A 279 1.10 -24.38 -24.46
N LEU A 280 1.91 -23.38 -24.86
CA LEU A 280 1.61 -21.98 -24.61
C LEU A 280 0.37 -21.52 -25.38
N LEU A 281 0.24 -21.92 -26.64
CA LEU A 281 -0.92 -21.60 -27.47
C LEU A 281 -2.20 -22.22 -26.89
N THR A 282 -2.17 -23.50 -26.50
CA THR A 282 -3.35 -24.16 -25.91
C THR A 282 -3.79 -23.45 -24.64
N LEU A 283 -2.85 -23.10 -23.76
CA LEU A 283 -3.16 -22.41 -22.51
C LEU A 283 -3.67 -20.98 -22.74
N SER A 284 -3.12 -20.25 -23.71
CA SER A 284 -3.60 -18.91 -24.04
C SER A 284 -5.01 -18.94 -24.65
N VAL A 285 -5.34 -19.98 -25.43
CA VAL A 285 -6.68 -20.17 -25.99
C VAL A 285 -7.68 -20.50 -24.87
N VAL A 286 -7.30 -21.38 -23.93
CA VAL A 286 -8.12 -21.68 -22.73
C VAL A 286 -8.35 -20.41 -21.90
N ALA A 287 -7.31 -19.59 -21.72
CA ALA A 287 -7.43 -18.31 -21.02
C ALA A 287 -8.44 -17.37 -21.69
N ALA A 288 -8.38 -17.25 -23.02
CA ALA A 288 -9.30 -16.42 -23.79
C ALA A 288 -10.75 -16.93 -23.72
N ALA A 289 -10.94 -18.25 -23.76
CA ALA A 289 -12.26 -18.87 -23.63
C ALA A 289 -12.86 -18.63 -22.23
N LEU A 290 -12.08 -18.83 -21.17
CA LEU A 290 -12.49 -18.54 -19.79
C LEU A 290 -12.84 -17.08 -19.60
N ALA A 291 -12.01 -16.17 -20.11
CA ALA A 291 -12.25 -14.73 -20.04
C ALA A 291 -13.57 -14.34 -20.72
N THR A 292 -13.86 -14.93 -21.88
CA THR A 292 -15.10 -14.69 -22.61
C THR A 292 -16.32 -15.21 -21.84
N ALA A 293 -16.21 -16.38 -21.20
CA ALA A 293 -17.28 -16.92 -20.37
C ALA A 293 -17.55 -16.04 -19.13
N VAL A 294 -16.49 -15.54 -18.49
CA VAL A 294 -16.62 -14.63 -17.33
C VAL A 294 -17.17 -13.27 -17.74
N ASP A 295 -16.73 -12.71 -18.86
CA ASP A 295 -17.28 -11.47 -19.44
C ASP A 295 -18.80 -11.61 -19.64
N ASN A 296 -19.22 -12.64 -20.38
CA ASN A 296 -20.63 -12.88 -20.65
C ASN A 296 -21.44 -13.09 -19.37
N GLY A 297 -20.92 -13.88 -18.41
CA GLY A 297 -21.58 -14.08 -17.11
C GLY A 297 -21.70 -12.80 -16.29
N ALA A 298 -20.65 -11.96 -16.27
CA ALA A 298 -20.67 -10.67 -15.60
C ALA A 298 -21.68 -9.71 -16.25
N MET A 299 -21.70 -9.64 -17.59
CA MET A 299 -22.67 -8.86 -18.34
C MET A 299 -24.11 -9.31 -18.04
N THR A 300 -24.40 -10.61 -18.12
CA THR A 300 -25.73 -11.17 -17.80
C THR A 300 -26.13 -10.84 -16.37
N ALA A 301 -25.26 -11.03 -15.39
CA ALA A 301 -25.55 -10.71 -13.99
C ALA A 301 -25.86 -9.23 -13.78
N LEU A 302 -25.11 -8.32 -14.43
CA LEU A 302 -25.32 -6.88 -14.32
C LEU A 302 -26.65 -6.43 -14.95
N VAL A 303 -27.05 -7.05 -16.06
CA VAL A 303 -28.33 -6.77 -16.71
C VAL A 303 -29.50 -7.38 -15.94
N GLU A 304 -29.41 -8.65 -15.56
CA GLU A 304 -30.53 -9.39 -15.00
C GLU A 304 -30.74 -9.15 -13.51
N LEU A 305 -29.65 -9.10 -12.73
CA LEU A 305 -29.71 -8.95 -11.27
C LEU A 305 -29.61 -7.50 -10.85
N ALA A 306 -28.69 -6.74 -11.42
CA ALA A 306 -28.44 -5.35 -11.03
C ALA A 306 -29.19 -4.31 -11.89
N LYS A 307 -29.92 -4.75 -12.93
CA LYS A 307 -30.76 -3.91 -13.81
C LYS A 307 -30.00 -2.75 -14.48
N PHE A 308 -28.70 -2.91 -14.75
CA PHE A 308 -27.93 -1.95 -15.53
C PHE A 308 -28.31 -1.96 -17.01
N ASN A 309 -28.04 -0.84 -17.70
CA ASN A 309 -28.16 -0.76 -19.16
C ASN A 309 -27.20 -1.76 -19.83
N VAL A 310 -27.66 -2.46 -20.87
CA VAL A 310 -26.90 -3.46 -21.63
C VAL A 310 -25.56 -2.93 -22.13
N THR A 311 -25.51 -1.68 -22.60
CA THR A 311 -24.28 -1.04 -23.10
C THR A 311 -23.24 -0.91 -21.99
N PHE A 312 -23.67 -0.47 -20.81
CA PHE A 312 -22.80 -0.30 -19.65
C PHE A 312 -22.37 -1.66 -19.07
N ALA A 313 -23.30 -2.61 -18.98
CA ALA A 313 -23.02 -3.96 -18.53
C ALA A 313 -22.02 -4.70 -19.45
N THR A 314 -22.14 -4.50 -20.76
CA THR A 314 -21.21 -5.04 -21.77
C THR A 314 -19.82 -4.43 -21.61
N ALA A 315 -19.72 -3.11 -21.45
CA ALA A 315 -18.44 -2.45 -21.22
C ALA A 315 -17.75 -2.96 -19.94
N LEU A 316 -18.50 -3.13 -18.85
CA LEU A 316 -17.95 -3.62 -17.59
C LEU A 316 -17.57 -5.11 -17.66
N GLY A 317 -18.40 -5.93 -18.31
CA GLY A 317 -18.10 -7.34 -18.59
C GLY A 317 -16.78 -7.50 -19.35
N CYS A 318 -16.58 -6.71 -20.42
CA CYS A 318 -15.36 -6.73 -21.22
C CYS A 318 -14.11 -6.36 -20.38
N VAL A 319 -14.24 -5.40 -19.45
CA VAL A 319 -13.14 -5.05 -18.53
C VAL A 319 -12.83 -6.22 -17.60
N VAL A 320 -13.84 -6.86 -17.02
CA VAL A 320 -13.67 -8.04 -16.14
C VAL A 320 -13.02 -9.19 -16.92
N GLY A 321 -13.51 -9.50 -18.12
CA GLY A 321 -12.93 -10.52 -19.00
C GLY A 321 -11.48 -10.22 -19.36
N ALA A 322 -11.15 -8.96 -19.69
CA ALA A 322 -9.79 -8.54 -19.99
C ALA A 322 -8.83 -8.72 -18.79
N VAL A 323 -9.30 -8.42 -17.56
CA VAL A 323 -8.53 -8.64 -16.33
C VAL A 323 -8.29 -10.13 -16.09
N VAL A 324 -9.31 -10.97 -16.28
CA VAL A 324 -9.17 -12.43 -16.16
C VAL A 324 -8.19 -12.97 -17.19
N ASN A 325 -8.31 -12.57 -18.46
CA ASN A 325 -7.42 -13.02 -19.53
C ASN A 325 -5.97 -12.59 -19.26
N TYR A 326 -5.75 -11.35 -18.84
CA TYR A 326 -4.43 -10.84 -18.48
C TYR A 326 -3.83 -11.63 -17.30
N THR A 327 -4.61 -11.82 -16.23
CA THR A 327 -4.14 -12.49 -15.02
C THR A 327 -3.81 -13.95 -15.28
N PHE A 328 -4.67 -14.66 -16.02
CA PHE A 328 -4.44 -16.05 -16.37
C PHE A 328 -3.20 -16.20 -17.27
N ASN A 329 -3.07 -15.35 -18.29
CA ASN A 329 -1.91 -15.40 -19.17
C ASN A 329 -0.60 -15.04 -18.46
N ARG A 330 -0.63 -14.05 -17.55
CA ARG A 330 0.52 -13.65 -16.76
C ARG A 330 0.96 -14.75 -15.78
N VAL A 331 0.03 -15.29 -15.00
CA VAL A 331 0.35 -16.20 -13.87
C VAL A 331 0.50 -17.64 -14.34
N ILE A 332 -0.40 -18.09 -15.23
CA ILE A 332 -0.49 -19.49 -15.63
C ILE A 332 0.20 -19.71 -16.96
N THR A 333 -0.18 -19.01 -18.03
CA THR A 333 0.29 -19.30 -19.40
C THR A 333 1.78 -19.01 -19.58
N PHE A 334 2.17 -17.74 -19.44
CA PHE A 334 3.51 -17.24 -19.73
C PHE A 334 4.39 -17.10 -18.49
N ARG A 335 3.81 -17.13 -17.28
CA ARG A 335 4.53 -17.04 -15.98
C ARG A 335 5.48 -15.84 -15.90
N SER A 336 5.06 -14.70 -16.43
CA SER A 336 5.91 -13.51 -16.51
C SER A 336 6.03 -12.80 -15.17
N GLU A 337 7.26 -12.40 -14.84
CA GLU A 337 7.61 -11.77 -13.56
C GLU A 337 7.81 -10.24 -13.66
N GLY A 338 7.79 -9.68 -14.88
CA GLY A 338 8.00 -8.24 -15.12
C GLY A 338 6.99 -7.31 -14.41
N ALA A 339 7.32 -6.03 -14.29
CA ALA A 339 6.48 -5.06 -13.57
C ALA A 339 5.04 -4.97 -14.12
N VAL A 340 4.05 -4.93 -13.22
CA VAL A 340 2.62 -5.04 -13.58
C VAL A 340 2.13 -3.89 -14.45
N ALA A 341 2.46 -2.65 -14.08
CA ALA A 341 1.96 -1.46 -14.77
C ALA A 341 2.38 -1.38 -16.26
N PRO A 342 3.67 -1.51 -16.63
CA PRO A 342 4.07 -1.46 -18.04
C PRO A 342 3.54 -2.65 -18.85
N GLN A 343 3.41 -3.84 -18.25
CA GLN A 343 2.84 -4.99 -18.94
C GLN A 343 1.35 -4.84 -19.19
N LEU A 344 0.60 -4.26 -18.24
CA LEU A 344 -0.81 -3.94 -18.43
C LEU A 344 -1.01 -2.93 -19.56
N ALA A 345 -0.13 -1.91 -19.66
CA ALA A 345 -0.18 -0.94 -20.75
C ALA A 345 0.07 -1.58 -22.12
N ARG A 346 1.08 -2.47 -22.23
CA ARG A 346 1.34 -3.25 -23.46
C ARG A 346 0.16 -4.15 -23.80
N TYR A 347 -0.42 -4.82 -22.80
CA TYR A 347 -1.58 -5.69 -22.98
C TYR A 347 -2.80 -4.91 -23.48
N ALA A 348 -3.06 -3.73 -22.90
CA ALA A 348 -4.14 -2.85 -23.33
C ALA A 348 -3.96 -2.41 -24.79
N LEU A 349 -2.74 -2.00 -25.18
CA LEU A 349 -2.42 -1.64 -26.56
C LEU A 349 -2.69 -2.80 -27.53
N VAL A 350 -2.18 -3.99 -27.24
CA VAL A 350 -2.40 -5.19 -28.08
C VAL A 350 -3.89 -5.50 -28.20
N SER A 351 -4.64 -5.39 -27.11
CA SER A 351 -6.08 -5.67 -27.07
C SER A 351 -6.90 -4.63 -27.85
N THR A 352 -6.57 -3.35 -27.75
CA THR A 352 -7.24 -2.28 -28.51
C THR A 352 -7.00 -2.45 -30.01
N VAL A 353 -5.77 -2.75 -30.44
CA VAL A 353 -5.48 -2.99 -31.86
C VAL A 353 -6.17 -4.27 -32.34
N SER A 354 -6.21 -5.33 -31.52
CA SER A 354 -6.96 -6.55 -31.80
C SER A 354 -8.45 -6.28 -32.02
N MET A 355 -9.07 -5.41 -31.21
CA MET A 355 -10.47 -5.00 -31.40
C MET A 355 -10.70 -4.35 -32.77
N LEU A 356 -9.82 -3.43 -33.16
CA LEU A 356 -9.89 -2.76 -34.47
C LEU A 356 -9.67 -3.73 -35.63
N LEU A 357 -8.66 -4.62 -35.52
CA LEU A 357 -8.37 -5.64 -36.52
C LEU A 357 -9.54 -6.63 -36.68
N ASN A 358 -10.18 -7.03 -35.57
CA ASN A 358 -11.37 -7.88 -35.62
C ASN A 358 -12.55 -7.17 -36.30
N ALA A 359 -12.84 -5.92 -35.92
CA ALA A 359 -13.93 -5.14 -36.53
C ALA A 359 -13.71 -4.92 -38.03
N GLY A 360 -12.51 -4.48 -38.42
CA GLY A 360 -12.13 -4.28 -39.82
C GLY A 360 -12.07 -5.57 -40.62
N GLY A 361 -11.51 -6.64 -40.04
CA GLY A 361 -11.43 -7.95 -40.69
C GLY A 361 -12.80 -8.54 -41.00
N VAL A 362 -13.76 -8.45 -40.08
CA VAL A 362 -15.15 -8.87 -40.34
C VAL A 362 -15.79 -8.00 -41.42
N ALA A 363 -15.62 -6.67 -41.34
CA ALA A 363 -16.18 -5.76 -42.32
C ALA A 363 -15.67 -6.06 -43.74
N LEU A 364 -14.38 -6.37 -43.91
CA LEU A 364 -13.78 -6.73 -45.19
C LEU A 364 -14.25 -8.10 -45.70
N LEU A 365 -14.29 -9.10 -44.83
CA LEU A 365 -14.67 -10.47 -45.22
C LEU A 365 -16.14 -10.57 -45.67
N VAL A 366 -17.03 -9.76 -45.07
CA VAL A 366 -18.45 -9.72 -45.44
C VAL A 366 -18.70 -9.03 -46.80
N LEU A 367 -17.73 -8.29 -47.35
CA LEU A 367 -17.82 -7.77 -48.73
C LEU A 367 -17.86 -8.89 -49.78
N HIS A 368 -17.42 -10.10 -49.44
CA HIS A 368 -17.50 -11.24 -50.33
C HIS A 368 -18.94 -11.82 -50.35
N PRO A 369 -19.66 -11.80 -51.48
CA PRO A 369 -21.09 -12.12 -51.53
C PRO A 369 -21.47 -13.54 -51.09
N GLN A 370 -20.51 -14.47 -51.15
CA GLN A 370 -20.72 -15.88 -50.80
C GLN A 370 -20.31 -16.22 -49.36
N LEU A 371 -19.71 -15.27 -48.62
CA LEU A 371 -19.20 -15.53 -47.29
C LEU A 371 -20.25 -15.16 -46.24
N HIS A 372 -20.78 -16.16 -45.54
CA HIS A 372 -21.74 -15.90 -44.47
C HIS A 372 -21.08 -15.16 -43.31
N TYR A 373 -21.78 -14.19 -42.71
CA TYR A 373 -21.22 -13.30 -41.68
C TYR A 373 -20.66 -14.05 -40.47
N GLN A 374 -21.27 -15.18 -40.08
CA GLN A 374 -20.77 -16.00 -38.98
C GLN A 374 -19.40 -16.61 -39.29
N LEU A 375 -19.21 -17.05 -40.54
CA LEU A 375 -17.93 -17.60 -40.98
C LEU A 375 -16.86 -16.50 -41.06
N ALA A 376 -17.22 -15.33 -41.60
CA ALA A 376 -16.36 -14.14 -41.61
C ALA A 376 -15.92 -13.75 -40.18
N TRP A 377 -16.85 -13.81 -39.23
CA TRP A 377 -16.65 -13.51 -37.81
C TRP A 377 -15.65 -14.43 -37.12
N TRP A 378 -15.74 -15.75 -37.38
CA TRP A 378 -14.82 -16.74 -36.84
C TRP A 378 -13.43 -16.67 -37.51
N LEU A 379 -13.38 -16.51 -38.83
CA LEU A 379 -12.13 -16.41 -39.59
C LEU A 379 -11.31 -15.19 -39.18
N ALA A 380 -11.94 -14.01 -39.08
CA ALA A 380 -11.27 -12.80 -38.63
C ALA A 380 -10.66 -12.98 -37.23
N ARG A 381 -11.43 -13.56 -36.28
CA ARG A 381 -10.94 -13.82 -34.92
C ARG A 381 -9.79 -14.80 -34.87
N ALA A 382 -9.87 -15.91 -35.60
CA ALA A 382 -8.80 -16.89 -35.65
C ALA A 382 -7.52 -16.28 -36.21
N ALA A 383 -7.62 -15.52 -37.32
CA ALA A 383 -6.49 -14.85 -37.95
C ALA A 383 -5.86 -13.80 -37.02
N VAL A 384 -6.67 -12.89 -36.44
CA VAL A 384 -6.18 -11.88 -35.50
C VAL A 384 -5.58 -12.54 -34.25
N TYR A 385 -6.16 -13.62 -33.76
CA TYR A 385 -5.62 -14.31 -32.60
C TYR A 385 -4.24 -14.92 -32.88
N LEU A 386 -4.10 -15.67 -33.97
CA LEU A 386 -2.86 -16.38 -34.30
C LEU A 386 -1.75 -15.46 -34.79
N ALA A 387 -2.09 -14.43 -35.57
CA ALA A 387 -1.10 -13.52 -36.17
C ALA A 387 -0.74 -12.34 -35.26
N TRP A 388 -1.66 -11.88 -34.41
CA TRP A 388 -1.48 -10.69 -33.59
C TRP A 388 -1.45 -11.00 -32.10
N ASN A 389 -2.56 -11.53 -31.55
CA ASN A 389 -2.69 -11.66 -30.10
C ASN A 389 -1.66 -12.62 -29.50
N PHE A 390 -1.54 -13.84 -30.02
CA PHE A 390 -0.66 -14.84 -29.42
C PHE A 390 0.82 -14.47 -29.50
N PRO A 391 1.40 -14.08 -30.67
CA PRO A 391 2.81 -13.71 -30.76
C PRO A 391 3.15 -12.50 -29.90
N LEU A 392 2.33 -11.45 -29.93
CA LEU A 392 2.59 -10.25 -29.13
C LEU A 392 2.38 -10.48 -27.64
N GLN A 393 1.41 -11.31 -27.24
CA GLN A 393 1.29 -11.68 -25.84
C GLN A 393 2.52 -12.46 -25.37
N ARG A 394 3.00 -13.42 -26.17
CA ARG A 394 4.18 -14.23 -25.85
C ARG A 394 5.46 -13.39 -25.77
N ASP A 395 5.73 -12.55 -26.76
CA ASP A 395 7.06 -11.96 -26.98
C ASP A 395 7.15 -10.49 -26.53
N TYR A 396 6.04 -9.74 -26.54
CA TYR A 396 6.05 -8.30 -26.27
C TYR A 396 5.40 -7.92 -24.92
N VAL A 397 4.24 -8.49 -24.62
CA VAL A 397 3.51 -8.23 -23.36
C VAL A 397 4.14 -8.99 -22.20
N PHE A 398 4.29 -10.31 -22.37
CA PHE A 398 4.82 -11.22 -21.34
C PHE A 398 6.22 -11.74 -21.67
N GLY A 399 6.85 -11.21 -22.72
CA GLY A 399 8.28 -11.42 -22.95
C GLY A 399 9.05 -10.69 -21.85
N ASP A 400 9.62 -11.45 -20.92
CA ASP A 400 10.54 -10.89 -19.93
C ASP A 400 11.79 -10.44 -20.70
N SER A 401 12.02 -9.12 -20.77
CA SER A 401 13.27 -8.55 -21.27
C SER A 401 14.36 -8.79 -20.23
N SER A 402 14.85 -10.03 -20.15
CA SER A 402 16.04 -10.42 -19.40
C SER A 402 17.17 -10.77 -20.38
N GLU A 403 17.46 -9.87 -21.31
CA GLU A 403 18.77 -9.79 -21.96
C GLU A 403 19.42 -8.51 -21.47
N GLY A 404 20.20 -8.64 -20.40
CA GLY A 404 20.90 -7.53 -19.75
C GLY A 404 20.95 -7.62 -18.23
N ASP A 405 21.31 -8.78 -17.68
CA ASP A 405 21.87 -8.89 -16.32
C ASP A 405 22.54 -10.26 -16.11
N ASP A 406 23.40 -10.66 -17.06
CA ASP A 406 24.53 -11.54 -16.72
C ASP A 406 25.62 -10.62 -16.15
N ASP A 407 25.44 -10.12 -14.93
CA ASP A 407 26.54 -9.55 -14.14
C ASP A 407 27.13 -10.69 -13.29
N PRO A 408 28.36 -11.18 -13.57
CA PRO A 408 28.97 -12.30 -12.85
C PRO A 408 29.40 -11.99 -11.40
N LEU A 409 29.05 -10.84 -10.82
CA LEU A 409 29.76 -10.26 -9.68
C LEU A 409 29.02 -10.21 -8.34
N LEU A 410 28.23 -11.23 -7.98
CA LEU A 410 27.87 -11.44 -6.58
C LEU A 410 28.14 -12.87 -6.11
N PRO A 411 29.24 -13.12 -5.36
CA PRO A 411 29.46 -14.39 -4.69
C PRO A 411 28.34 -14.61 -3.67
N ARG A 412 27.60 -15.72 -3.85
CA ARG A 412 26.58 -16.16 -2.89
C ARG A 412 27.27 -16.57 -1.59
N PRO A 413 26.80 -16.14 -0.41
CA PRO A 413 27.32 -16.65 0.84
C PRO A 413 27.02 -18.14 0.94
N HIS A 414 28.05 -18.93 1.25
CA HIS A 414 27.96 -20.35 1.48
C HIS A 414 26.91 -20.66 2.56
N ALA A 415 26.01 -21.60 2.26
CA ALA A 415 25.18 -22.24 3.25
C ALA A 415 26.09 -22.96 4.26
N ALA A 416 25.91 -22.65 5.54
CA ALA A 416 26.36 -23.44 6.68
C ALA A 416 25.14 -23.75 7.55
#